data_AF-A0A957UE84-F1
#
_entry.id   AF-A0A957UE84-F1
#
_cell.length_a   1.000
_cell.length_b   1.000
_cell.length_c   1.000
_cell.angle_alpha   90.00
_cell.angle_beta   90.00
_cell.angle_gamma   90.00
#
_symmetry.space_group_name_H-M   'P 1'
#
loop_
_entity.id
_entity.type
_entity.pdbx_description
1 polymer ?
#
loop_
_entity_poly.entity_id
_entity_poly.type
_entity_poly.pdbx_seq_one_letter_code
_entity_poly.pdbx_strand_id
1 'polypeptide(L)'
;LLVNVYIRGSLPEALAQALLPWVLWSARRVLTRPRPTGYVVVVALTLGGLALTHSLTLMLFVPYLAVYVAVIWWTNGHARPSLRWMLGALLAAMGISAFFWLPMLFDRQFLSDAAFATARFGWLPDNVWRWDNFLDPNFLYGYDFMRPVQLGLLQMLLAVAGFFVARRFDAEWLFFAISALGALGFIGAWSLPIWQSNEVLTVVQFPWRLLSVASLSLAMLTAGLALPVKRQPANWLIAAALIVLIVIAQRPRLAEIETFSDATVRVDAPMLAQAEVAKGVLTSDAASSVEEFRPRWAAGDLALEQQPQM
;
A
#
# COMPACT_ATOMS: atom_id res chain seq x y z
N LEU A 1 -7.60 3.24 -0.72
CA LEU A 1 -7.65 4.56 -1.39
C LEU A 1 -8.32 5.62 -0.53
N LEU A 2 -9.60 5.51 -0.20
CA LEU A 2 -10.30 6.60 0.52
C LEU A 2 -9.77 6.87 1.93
N VAL A 3 -9.40 5.82 2.69
CA VAL A 3 -8.69 5.99 3.98
C VAL A 3 -7.38 6.77 3.80
N ASN A 4 -6.64 6.52 2.70
CA ASN A 4 -5.38 7.21 2.43
C ASN A 4 -5.60 8.70 2.16
N VAL A 5 -6.68 9.08 1.47
CA VAL A 5 -6.99 10.47 1.15
C VAL A 5 -7.59 11.21 2.34
N TYR A 6 -8.64 10.65 2.97
CA TYR A 6 -9.49 11.37 3.91
C TYR A 6 -9.12 11.19 5.38
N ILE A 7 -8.50 10.07 5.76
CA ILE A 7 -8.08 9.82 7.15
C ILE A 7 -6.60 10.11 7.33
N ARG A 8 -5.77 9.60 6.42
CA ARG A 8 -4.31 9.63 6.58
C ARG A 8 -3.63 10.81 5.89
N GLY A 9 -4.29 11.49 4.96
CA GLY A 9 -3.62 12.48 4.09
C GLY A 9 -2.43 11.92 3.28
N SER A 10 -2.36 10.60 3.10
CA SER A 10 -1.28 9.90 2.41
C SER A 10 -1.52 9.90 0.90
N LEU A 11 -1.41 11.09 0.29
CA LEU A 11 -1.51 11.30 -1.15
C LEU A 11 -0.52 10.42 -1.94
N PRO A 12 0.75 10.23 -1.50
CA PRO A 12 1.68 9.39 -2.26
C PRO A 12 1.25 7.92 -2.32
N GLU A 13 0.72 7.37 -1.23
CA GLU A 13 0.19 5.99 -1.20
C GLU A 13 -1.10 5.85 -2.03
N ALA A 14 -1.96 6.87 -2.04
CA ALA A 14 -3.15 6.90 -2.88
C ALA A 14 -2.82 6.92 -4.38
N LEU A 15 -1.85 7.75 -4.78
CA LEU A 15 -1.37 7.82 -6.16
C LEU A 15 -0.69 6.51 -6.59
N ALA A 16 0.13 5.93 -5.72
CA ALA A 16 0.73 4.62 -5.93
C ALA A 16 -0.34 3.53 -6.16
N GLN A 17 -1.41 3.51 -5.36
CA GLN A 17 -2.51 2.57 -5.53
C GLN A 17 -3.24 2.74 -6.87
N ALA A 18 -3.39 3.98 -7.35
CA ALA A 18 -4.00 4.26 -8.65
C ALA A 18 -3.16 3.78 -9.86
N LEU A 19 -1.85 3.61 -9.69
CA LEU A 19 -0.94 3.12 -10.74
C LEU A 19 -0.97 1.59 -10.90
N LEU A 20 -1.32 0.83 -9.86
CA LEU A 20 -1.24 -0.64 -9.88
C LEU A 20 -2.03 -1.32 -11.02
N PRO A 21 -3.27 -0.91 -11.35
CA PRO A 21 -4.00 -1.49 -12.48
C PRO A 21 -3.29 -1.27 -13.82
N TRP A 22 -2.68 -0.10 -14.01
CA TRP A 22 -1.95 0.25 -15.24
C TRP A 22 -0.69 -0.59 -15.41
N VAL A 23 0.00 -0.89 -14.30
CA VAL A 23 1.15 -1.80 -14.33
C VAL A 23 0.71 -3.20 -14.76
N LEU A 24 -0.32 -3.79 -14.14
CA LEU A 24 -0.77 -5.15 -14.52
C LEU A 24 -1.28 -5.21 -15.96
N TRP A 25 -2.07 -4.22 -16.37
CA TRP A 25 -2.61 -4.14 -17.72
C TRP A 25 -1.49 -4.07 -18.75
N SER A 26 -0.55 -3.14 -18.59
CA SER A 26 0.57 -2.97 -19.52
C SER A 26 1.51 -4.16 -19.49
N ALA A 27 1.80 -4.73 -18.32
CA ALA A 27 2.62 -5.93 -18.19
C ALA A 27 2.01 -7.14 -18.93
N ARG A 28 0.70 -7.36 -18.78
CA ARG A 28 -0.02 -8.39 -19.54
C ARG A 28 0.10 -8.15 -21.05
N ARG A 29 -0.01 -6.90 -21.50
CA ARG A 29 0.12 -6.55 -22.93
C ARG A 29 1.53 -6.80 -23.45
N VAL A 30 2.57 -6.53 -22.66
CA VAL A 30 3.97 -6.87 -23.00
C VAL A 30 4.13 -8.37 -23.22
N LEU A 31 3.47 -9.19 -22.41
CA LEU A 31 3.60 -10.65 -22.47
C LEU A 31 2.78 -11.30 -23.60
N THR A 32 1.71 -10.65 -24.05
CA THR A 32 0.70 -11.26 -24.93
C THR A 32 0.60 -10.66 -26.33
N ARG A 33 1.14 -9.44 -26.55
CA ARG A 33 1.06 -8.77 -27.87
C ARG A 33 2.32 -9.04 -28.71
N PRO A 34 2.19 -9.25 -30.04
CA PRO A 34 3.33 -9.44 -30.93
C PRO A 34 4.31 -8.25 -30.99
N ARG A 35 3.81 -7.02 -30.82
CA ARG A 35 4.61 -5.77 -30.84
C ARG A 35 4.40 -5.01 -29.52
N PRO A 36 5.20 -5.29 -28.47
CA PRO A 36 4.93 -4.77 -27.13
C PRO A 36 5.57 -3.41 -26.81
N THR A 37 6.25 -2.75 -27.77
CA THR A 37 7.10 -1.57 -27.52
C THR A 37 6.38 -0.43 -26.78
N GLY A 38 5.17 -0.07 -27.19
CA GLY A 38 4.39 0.96 -26.48
C GLY A 38 4.05 0.56 -25.04
N TYR A 39 3.76 -0.71 -24.80
CA TYR A 39 3.44 -1.21 -23.45
C TYR A 39 4.68 -1.31 -22.55
N VAL A 40 5.87 -1.54 -23.12
CA VAL A 40 7.15 -1.48 -22.38
C VAL A 40 7.33 -0.08 -21.79
N VAL A 41 7.04 0.97 -22.57
CA VAL A 41 7.09 2.36 -22.07
C VAL A 41 6.07 2.58 -20.96
N VAL A 42 4.83 2.09 -21.11
CA VAL A 42 3.82 2.23 -20.04
C VAL A 42 4.24 1.49 -18.76
N VAL A 43 4.78 0.27 -18.85
CA VAL A 43 5.32 -0.45 -17.68
C VAL A 43 6.44 0.37 -17.03
N ALA A 44 7.40 0.86 -17.83
CA ALA A 44 8.53 1.63 -17.33
C ALA A 44 8.09 2.91 -16.59
N LEU A 45 7.15 3.67 -17.18
CA LEU A 45 6.64 4.91 -16.60
C LEU A 45 5.75 4.66 -15.38
N THR A 46 4.90 3.64 -15.39
CA THR A 46 3.99 3.35 -14.27
C THR A 46 4.72 2.71 -13.09
N LEU A 47 5.68 1.81 -13.31
CA LEU A 47 6.52 1.28 -12.24
C LEU A 47 7.55 2.30 -11.73
N GLY A 48 8.15 3.08 -12.63
CA GLY A 48 9.02 4.20 -12.23
C GLY A 48 8.24 5.23 -11.42
N GLY A 49 7.03 5.60 -11.86
CA GLY A 49 6.11 6.43 -11.11
C GLY A 49 5.70 5.81 -9.77
N LEU A 50 5.49 4.49 -9.71
CA LEU A 50 5.21 3.79 -8.45
C LEU A 50 6.39 3.91 -7.47
N ALA A 51 7.63 3.78 -7.96
CA ALA A 51 8.84 3.96 -7.16
C ALA A 51 8.96 5.38 -6.60
N LEU A 52 8.68 6.38 -7.43
CA LEU A 52 8.76 7.80 -7.08
C LEU A 52 7.60 8.29 -6.19
N THR A 53 6.48 7.56 -6.17
CA THR A 53 5.30 7.92 -5.37
C THR A 53 5.31 7.25 -4.01
N HIS A 54 5.50 5.93 -3.95
CA HIS A 54 5.50 5.23 -2.66
C HIS A 54 6.32 3.93 -2.73
N SER A 55 7.59 4.01 -2.30
CA SER A 55 8.55 2.90 -2.30
C SER A 55 8.05 1.67 -1.53
N LEU A 56 7.31 1.87 -0.45
CA LEU A 56 6.67 0.79 0.31
C LEU A 56 5.59 0.05 -0.50
N THR A 57 4.78 0.76 -1.27
CA THR A 57 3.76 0.12 -2.13
C THR A 57 4.45 -0.66 -3.25
N LEU A 58 5.51 -0.09 -3.84
CA LEU A 58 6.35 -0.80 -4.80
C LEU A 58 6.89 -2.11 -4.20
N MET A 59 7.49 -2.05 -3.02
CA MET A 59 8.08 -3.21 -2.34
C MET A 59 7.05 -4.34 -2.14
N LEU A 60 5.85 -4.01 -1.68
CA LEU A 60 4.77 -5.00 -1.50
C LEU A 60 4.20 -5.52 -2.84
N PHE A 61 4.25 -4.69 -3.88
CA PHE A 61 3.67 -5.03 -5.19
C PHE A 61 4.63 -5.81 -6.10
N VAL A 62 5.95 -5.67 -5.96
CA VAL A 62 6.94 -6.42 -6.75
C VAL A 62 6.75 -7.94 -6.69
N PRO A 63 6.61 -8.61 -5.52
CA PRO A 63 6.37 -10.05 -5.48
C PRO A 63 5.03 -10.43 -6.12
N TYR A 64 4.00 -9.60 -5.92
CA TYR A 64 2.70 -9.79 -6.58
C TYR A 64 2.83 -9.72 -8.11
N LEU A 65 3.54 -8.72 -8.64
CA LEU A 65 3.78 -8.53 -10.06
C LEU A 65 4.61 -9.67 -10.65
N ALA A 66 5.65 -10.14 -9.93
CA ALA A 66 6.50 -11.24 -10.38
C ALA A 66 5.69 -12.52 -10.57
N VAL A 67 4.83 -12.87 -9.59
CA VAL A 67 3.94 -14.04 -9.70
C VAL A 67 2.91 -13.85 -10.82
N TYR A 68 2.32 -12.66 -10.96
CA TYR A 68 1.39 -12.38 -12.06
C TYR A 68 2.06 -12.55 -13.44
N VAL A 69 3.26 -11.97 -13.62
CA VAL A 69 4.05 -12.11 -14.84
C VAL A 69 4.34 -13.58 -15.13
N ALA A 70 4.72 -14.36 -14.12
CA ALA A 70 4.95 -15.79 -14.27
C ALA A 70 3.69 -16.54 -14.72
N VAL A 71 2.53 -16.28 -14.09
CA VAL A 71 1.23 -16.89 -14.45
C VAL A 71 0.84 -16.55 -15.90
N ILE A 72 0.93 -15.29 -16.30
CA ILE A 72 0.60 -14.86 -17.66
C ILE A 72 1.58 -15.45 -18.67
N TRP A 73 2.88 -15.40 -18.39
CA TRP A 73 3.89 -15.98 -19.28
C TRP A 73 3.70 -17.49 -19.47
N TRP A 74 3.39 -18.21 -18.39
CA TRP A 74 3.16 -19.66 -18.42
C TRP A 74 1.92 -20.04 -19.22
N THR A 75 0.83 -19.29 -19.04
CA THR A 75 -0.43 -19.53 -19.76
C THR A 75 -0.42 -19.08 -21.22
N ASN A 76 0.57 -18.29 -21.65
CA ASN A 76 0.65 -17.71 -23.00
C ASN A 76 1.86 -18.24 -23.80
N GLY A 77 2.23 -19.50 -23.60
CA GLY A 77 3.18 -20.21 -24.47
C GLY A 77 4.66 -19.94 -24.17
N HIS A 78 4.98 -19.30 -23.04
CA HIS A 78 6.36 -19.21 -22.51
C HIS A 78 7.38 -18.57 -23.47
N ALA A 79 6.93 -17.64 -24.31
CA ALA A 79 7.77 -17.05 -25.34
C ALA A 79 8.97 -16.31 -24.69
N ARG A 80 10.20 -16.77 -24.94
CA ARG A 80 11.43 -16.10 -24.46
C ARG A 80 11.50 -14.61 -24.85
N PRO A 81 11.08 -14.19 -26.06
CA PRO A 81 11.08 -12.77 -26.42
C PRO A 81 10.20 -11.90 -25.53
N SER A 82 9.05 -12.40 -25.07
CA SER A 82 8.15 -11.60 -24.24
C SER A 82 8.73 -11.35 -22.84
N LEU A 83 9.46 -12.34 -22.29
CA LEU A 83 10.19 -12.17 -21.03
C LEU A 83 11.36 -11.19 -21.18
N ARG A 84 12.05 -11.17 -22.33
CA ARG A 84 13.10 -10.17 -22.62
C ARG A 84 12.53 -8.76 -22.66
N TRP A 85 11.37 -8.56 -23.29
CA TRP A 85 10.68 -7.28 -23.28
C TRP A 85 10.25 -6.85 -21.88
N MET A 86 9.74 -7.80 -21.08
CA MET A 86 9.41 -7.55 -19.68
C MET A 86 10.64 -7.12 -18.87
N LEU A 87 11.75 -7.85 -19.01
CA LEU A 87 13.01 -7.51 -18.35
C LEU A 87 13.50 -6.12 -18.77
N GLY A 88 13.43 -5.80 -20.06
CA GLY A 88 13.75 -4.46 -20.56
C GLY A 88 12.87 -3.36 -19.95
N ALA A 89 11.58 -3.64 -19.77
CA ALA A 89 10.66 -2.70 -19.11
C ALA A 89 10.99 -2.48 -17.62
N LEU A 90 11.34 -3.57 -16.90
CA LEU A 90 11.75 -3.49 -15.49
C LEU A 90 13.07 -2.72 -15.33
N LEU A 91 14.06 -2.99 -16.18
CA LEU A 91 15.33 -2.26 -16.18
C LEU A 91 15.12 -0.78 -16.52
N ALA A 92 14.23 -0.46 -17.47
CA ALA A 92 13.88 0.92 -17.79
C ALA A 92 13.19 1.63 -16.61
N ALA A 93 12.26 0.97 -15.90
CA ALA A 93 11.65 1.50 -14.69
C ALA A 93 12.69 1.81 -13.60
N MET A 94 13.62 0.88 -13.37
CA MET A 94 14.73 1.05 -12.43
C MET A 94 15.65 2.20 -12.86
N GLY A 95 15.94 2.33 -14.15
CA GLY A 95 16.77 3.40 -14.69
C GLY A 95 16.14 4.79 -14.53
N ILE A 96 14.85 4.94 -14.87
CA ILE A 96 14.13 6.23 -14.76
C ILE A 96 14.00 6.67 -13.29
N SER A 97 13.90 5.72 -12.35
CA SER A 97 13.80 6.01 -10.92
C SER A 97 15.14 5.94 -10.17
N ALA A 98 16.26 5.73 -10.87
CA ALA A 98 17.58 5.51 -10.25
C ALA A 98 18.04 6.66 -9.37
N PHE A 99 17.76 7.91 -9.78
CA PHE A 99 18.11 9.09 -9.01
C PHE A 99 17.44 9.14 -7.63
N PHE A 100 16.36 8.37 -7.41
CA PHE A 100 15.66 8.28 -6.14
C PHE A 100 16.11 7.07 -5.32
N TRP A 101 16.04 5.86 -5.88
CA TRP A 101 16.28 4.65 -5.08
C TRP A 101 17.77 4.42 -4.80
N LEU A 102 18.67 4.87 -5.70
CA LEU A 102 20.10 4.64 -5.54
C LEU A 102 20.66 5.45 -4.35
N PRO A 103 20.43 6.77 -4.22
CA PRO A 103 20.80 7.50 -3.01
C PRO A 103 20.12 6.96 -1.76
N MET A 104 18.83 6.61 -1.83
CA MET A 104 18.09 6.03 -0.70
C MET A 104 18.78 4.76 -0.13
N LEU A 105 19.29 3.88 -0.99
CA LEU A 105 20.03 2.68 -0.53
C LEU A 105 21.39 3.04 0.05
N PHE A 106 22.10 4.01 -0.51
CA PHE A 106 23.37 4.49 0.02
C PHE A 106 23.21 5.17 1.38
N ASP A 107 22.19 6.02 1.53
CA ASP A 107 21.96 6.81 2.74
C ASP A 107 21.36 5.98 3.89
N ARG A 108 20.77 4.82 3.57
CA ARG A 108 20.18 3.92 4.57
C ARG A 108 21.15 3.57 5.70
N GLN A 109 22.44 3.42 5.41
CA GLN A 109 23.45 3.04 6.40
C GLN A 109 23.68 4.11 7.49
N PHE A 110 23.21 5.34 7.25
CA PHE A 110 23.39 6.47 8.16
C PHE A 110 22.20 6.68 9.11
N LEU A 111 21.06 6.04 8.83
CA LEU A 111 19.81 6.18 9.59
C LEU A 111 19.88 5.43 10.93
N SER A 112 19.36 6.04 11.99
CA SER A 112 19.26 5.44 13.32
C SER A 112 18.49 4.11 13.32
N ASP A 113 18.93 3.17 14.18
CA ASP A 113 18.21 1.90 14.42
C ASP A 113 16.92 2.10 15.24
N ALA A 114 16.75 3.27 15.89
CA ALA A 114 15.61 3.60 16.73
C ALA A 114 14.27 3.45 15.99
N ALA A 115 14.19 3.96 14.76
CA ALA A 115 12.98 3.86 13.95
C ALA A 115 12.59 2.39 13.64
N PHE A 116 13.58 1.52 13.43
CA PHE A 116 13.34 0.09 13.21
C PHE A 116 12.88 -0.61 14.49
N ALA A 117 13.45 -0.25 15.64
CA ALA A 117 13.02 -0.78 16.93
C ALA A 117 11.57 -0.38 17.24
N THR A 118 11.21 0.89 17.05
CA THR A 118 9.84 1.41 17.22
C THR A 118 8.85 0.70 16.30
N ALA A 119 9.20 0.54 15.03
CA ALA A 119 8.38 -0.18 14.08
C ALA A 119 8.21 -1.66 14.46
N ARG A 120 9.30 -2.32 14.88
CA ARG A 120 9.32 -3.76 15.21
C ARG A 120 8.51 -4.09 16.46
N PHE A 121 8.68 -3.31 17.53
CA PHE A 121 8.16 -3.64 18.86
C PHE A 121 6.93 -2.83 19.27
N GLY A 122 6.65 -1.70 18.63
CA GLY A 122 5.43 -0.91 18.84
C GLY A 122 4.45 -1.07 17.69
N TRP A 123 4.78 -0.50 16.53
CA TRP A 123 3.80 -0.31 15.46
C TRP A 123 3.28 -1.61 14.83
N LEU A 124 4.16 -2.59 14.56
CA LEU A 124 3.76 -3.86 13.94
C LEU A 124 2.73 -4.63 14.81
N PRO A 125 3.00 -4.94 16.09
CA PRO A 125 2.03 -5.61 16.96
C PRO A 125 0.66 -4.93 17.08
N ASP A 126 0.62 -3.60 17.02
CA ASP A 126 -0.61 -2.81 17.13
C ASP A 126 -1.40 -2.73 15.83
N ASN A 127 -0.83 -3.16 14.70
CA ASN A 127 -1.41 -2.99 13.37
C ASN A 127 -1.66 -4.31 12.61
N VAL A 128 -1.58 -5.46 13.28
CA VAL A 128 -1.99 -6.75 12.72
C VAL A 128 -3.48 -7.01 12.94
N TRP A 129 -4.08 -7.79 12.04
CA TRP A 129 -5.47 -8.23 12.18
C TRP A 129 -5.63 -9.36 13.20
N ARG A 130 -6.72 -9.29 13.94
CA ARG A 130 -7.24 -10.27 14.88
C ARG A 130 -8.69 -10.58 14.50
N TRP A 131 -9.26 -11.64 15.07
CA TRP A 131 -10.62 -12.07 14.74
C TRP A 131 -11.70 -11.02 15.00
N ASP A 132 -11.46 -10.14 15.95
CA ASP A 132 -12.36 -9.08 16.40
C ASP A 132 -12.20 -7.76 15.62
N ASN A 133 -11.14 -7.58 14.84
CA ASN A 133 -10.83 -6.28 14.21
C ASN A 133 -10.52 -6.32 12.70
N PHE A 134 -10.60 -7.48 12.04
CA PHE A 134 -10.20 -7.59 10.62
C PHE A 134 -11.25 -7.10 9.63
N LEU A 135 -12.53 -7.04 10.04
CA LEU A 135 -13.67 -6.78 9.17
C LEU A 135 -14.51 -5.64 9.73
N ASP A 136 -14.83 -4.68 8.87
CA ASP A 136 -15.91 -3.72 9.10
C ASP A 136 -17.22 -4.38 8.62
N PRO A 137 -18.14 -4.74 9.53
CA PRO A 137 -19.39 -5.43 9.19
C PRO A 137 -20.45 -4.48 8.61
N ASN A 138 -20.19 -3.18 8.54
CA ASN A 138 -21.18 -2.22 8.08
C ASN A 138 -21.33 -2.26 6.55
N PHE A 139 -22.57 -2.12 6.08
CA PHE A 139 -22.83 -1.92 4.64
C PHE A 139 -22.21 -0.61 4.13
N LEU A 140 -22.22 0.42 4.99
CA LEU A 140 -21.62 1.72 4.74
C LEU A 140 -20.35 1.77 5.58
N TYR A 141 -19.20 1.75 4.93
CA TYR A 141 -17.91 1.61 5.60
C TYR A 141 -17.64 2.77 6.57
N GLY A 142 -17.18 2.43 7.78
CA GLY A 142 -16.79 3.36 8.82
C GLY A 142 -15.42 3.97 8.51
N TYR A 143 -15.38 5.30 8.38
CA TYR A 143 -14.14 6.04 8.21
C TYR A 143 -13.80 6.72 9.54
N ASP A 144 -12.84 6.16 10.26
CA ASP A 144 -12.34 6.67 11.52
C ASP A 144 -10.80 6.60 11.59
N PHE A 145 -10.24 7.00 12.72
CA PHE A 145 -8.80 6.93 12.98
C PHE A 145 -8.37 5.61 13.66
N MET A 146 -9.29 4.65 13.82
CA MET A 146 -8.99 3.37 14.45
C MET A 146 -8.10 2.51 13.56
N ARG A 147 -7.25 1.73 14.20
CA ARG A 147 -6.22 0.93 13.57
C ARG A 147 -6.24 -0.47 14.17
N PRO A 148 -5.92 -1.52 13.39
CA PRO A 148 -5.60 -1.51 11.95
C PRO A 148 -6.79 -1.19 11.03
N VAL A 149 -6.50 -0.76 9.80
CA VAL A 149 -7.54 -0.55 8.77
C VAL A 149 -8.21 -1.89 8.44
N GLN A 150 -9.54 -1.93 8.42
CA GLN A 150 -10.32 -3.16 8.28
C GLN A 150 -10.72 -3.44 6.84
N LEU A 151 -10.96 -4.71 6.51
CA LEU A 151 -11.61 -5.09 5.25
C LEU A 151 -13.09 -4.68 5.30
N GLY A 152 -13.63 -4.09 4.23
CA GLY A 152 -15.06 -3.81 4.15
C GLY A 152 -15.88 -5.04 3.79
N LEU A 153 -16.98 -5.29 4.53
CA LEU A 153 -17.89 -6.41 4.29
C LEU A 153 -18.39 -6.45 2.84
N LEU A 154 -18.82 -5.29 2.31
CA LEU A 154 -19.36 -5.23 0.96
C LEU A 154 -18.32 -5.66 -0.09
N GLN A 155 -17.08 -5.16 -0.01
CA GLN A 155 -16.03 -5.54 -0.95
C GLN A 155 -15.70 -7.03 -0.88
N MET A 156 -15.69 -7.59 0.34
CA MET A 156 -15.49 -9.02 0.54
C MET A 156 -16.63 -9.82 -0.13
N LEU A 157 -17.89 -9.48 0.14
CA LEU A 157 -19.04 -10.18 -0.42
C LEU A 157 -19.10 -10.09 -1.95
N LEU A 158 -18.86 -8.90 -2.52
CA LEU A 158 -18.84 -8.71 -3.98
C LEU A 158 -17.72 -9.49 -4.65
N ALA A 159 -16.53 -9.53 -4.07
CA ALA A 159 -15.40 -10.30 -4.60
C ALA A 159 -15.67 -11.82 -4.53
N VAL A 160 -16.20 -12.32 -3.40
CA VAL A 160 -16.57 -13.74 -3.24
C VAL A 160 -17.68 -14.12 -4.21
N ALA A 161 -18.74 -13.31 -4.31
CA ALA A 161 -19.83 -13.56 -5.25
C ALA A 161 -19.32 -13.54 -6.70
N GLY A 162 -18.51 -12.56 -7.07
CA GLY A 162 -17.92 -12.47 -8.40
C GLY A 162 -17.02 -13.65 -8.76
N PHE A 163 -16.23 -14.15 -7.81
CA PHE A 163 -15.42 -15.37 -7.98
C PHE A 163 -16.26 -16.58 -8.41
N PHE A 164 -17.36 -16.86 -7.70
CA PHE A 164 -18.21 -18.01 -7.98
C PHE A 164 -19.14 -17.81 -9.20
N VAL A 165 -19.68 -16.59 -9.39
CA VAL A 165 -20.59 -16.27 -10.49
C VAL A 165 -19.87 -16.32 -11.84
N ALA A 166 -18.60 -15.90 -11.90
CA ALA A 166 -17.80 -15.97 -13.12
C ALA A 166 -17.64 -17.40 -13.64
N ARG A 167 -17.71 -18.41 -12.76
CA ARG A 167 -17.43 -19.83 -13.07
C ARG A 167 -16.14 -20.03 -13.88
N ARG A 168 -15.17 -19.15 -13.63
CA ARG A 168 -13.87 -19.10 -14.29
C ARG A 168 -12.84 -19.67 -13.31
N PHE A 169 -12.05 -20.64 -13.73
CA PHE A 169 -11.03 -21.28 -12.87
C PHE A 169 -9.69 -21.45 -13.60
N ASP A 170 -9.40 -20.58 -14.57
CA ASP A 170 -8.07 -20.51 -15.15
C ASP A 170 -7.05 -19.89 -14.18
N ALA A 171 -5.77 -20.08 -14.48
CA ALA A 171 -4.67 -19.68 -13.61
C ALA A 171 -4.65 -18.18 -13.30
N GLU A 172 -5.11 -17.32 -14.21
CA GLU A 172 -5.19 -15.88 -13.96
C GLU A 172 -6.29 -15.55 -12.95
N TRP A 173 -7.46 -16.20 -13.05
CA TRP A 173 -8.53 -16.03 -12.07
C TRP A 173 -8.15 -16.56 -10.69
N LEU A 174 -7.52 -17.73 -10.64
CA LEU A 174 -6.99 -18.31 -9.41
C LEU A 174 -5.88 -17.45 -8.81
N PHE A 175 -5.05 -16.82 -9.63
CA PHE A 175 -4.04 -15.87 -9.16
C PHE A 175 -4.68 -14.72 -8.38
N PHE A 176 -5.75 -14.09 -8.88
CA PHE A 176 -6.42 -13.02 -8.15
C PHE A 176 -7.01 -13.52 -6.83
N ALA A 177 -7.64 -14.70 -6.82
CA ALA A 177 -8.18 -15.28 -5.59
C ALA A 177 -7.07 -15.61 -4.56
N ILE A 178 -6.02 -16.31 -4.96
CA ILE A 178 -4.92 -16.72 -4.10
C ILE A 178 -4.14 -15.50 -3.60
N SER A 179 -3.90 -14.51 -4.45
CA SER A 179 -3.20 -13.28 -4.05
C SER A 179 -4.03 -12.43 -3.09
N ALA A 180 -5.36 -12.34 -3.26
CA ALA A 180 -6.24 -11.69 -2.30
C ALA A 180 -6.17 -12.40 -0.94
N LEU A 181 -6.36 -13.72 -0.92
CA LEU A 181 -6.32 -14.51 0.32
C LEU A 181 -4.94 -14.46 0.99
N GLY A 182 -3.86 -14.56 0.22
CA GLY A 182 -2.50 -14.46 0.72
C GLY A 182 -2.20 -13.09 1.32
N ALA A 183 -2.55 -12.01 0.62
CA ALA A 183 -2.34 -10.65 1.13
C ALA A 183 -3.20 -10.37 2.38
N LEU A 184 -4.48 -10.73 2.37
CA LEU A 184 -5.38 -10.54 3.51
C LEU A 184 -4.95 -11.40 4.71
N GLY A 185 -4.59 -12.66 4.47
CA GLY A 185 -4.11 -13.57 5.52
C GLY A 185 -2.82 -13.07 6.16
N PHE A 186 -1.89 -12.54 5.35
CA PHE A 186 -0.59 -12.07 5.84
C PHE A 186 -0.67 -10.78 6.69
N ILE A 187 -1.83 -10.12 6.76
CA ILE A 187 -2.09 -9.02 7.73
C ILE A 187 -2.33 -9.57 9.15
N GLY A 188 -2.76 -10.84 9.28
CA GLY A 188 -3.17 -11.44 10.55
C GLY A 188 -2.04 -11.58 11.57
N ALA A 189 -2.38 -11.54 12.86
CA ALA A 189 -1.41 -11.61 13.96
C ALA A 189 -0.50 -12.85 13.93
N TRP A 190 -0.95 -13.94 13.30
CA TRP A 190 -0.15 -15.15 13.11
C TRP A 190 1.12 -14.92 12.26
N SER A 191 1.13 -13.91 11.38
CA SER A 191 2.27 -13.58 10.53
C SER A 191 3.24 -12.59 11.18
N LEU A 192 2.95 -12.09 12.39
CA LEU A 192 3.77 -11.11 13.11
C LEU A 192 5.26 -11.52 13.23
N PRO A 193 5.61 -12.78 13.55
CA PRO A 193 7.01 -13.19 13.59
C PRO A 193 7.74 -13.04 12.25
N ILE A 194 7.01 -13.18 11.13
CA ILE A 194 7.55 -13.01 9.78
C ILE A 194 7.82 -11.52 9.54
N TRP A 195 6.89 -10.64 9.90
CA TRP A 195 7.08 -9.18 9.79
C TRP A 195 8.28 -8.68 10.59
N GLN A 196 8.49 -9.26 11.78
CA GLN A 196 9.59 -8.88 12.67
C GLN A 196 10.93 -9.53 12.30
N SER A 197 10.96 -10.52 11.40
CA SER A 197 12.14 -11.35 11.11
C SER A 197 13.33 -10.58 10.53
N ASN A 198 13.08 -9.49 9.80
CA ASN A 198 14.12 -8.70 9.16
C ASN A 198 13.68 -7.24 8.99
N GLU A 199 14.65 -6.36 8.72
CA GLU A 199 14.39 -4.93 8.59
C GLU A 199 13.57 -4.59 7.35
N VAL A 200 13.71 -5.32 6.24
CA VAL A 200 12.96 -5.06 4.99
C VAL A 200 11.46 -5.12 5.25
N LEU A 201 11.01 -6.13 6.00
CA LEU A 201 9.61 -6.28 6.40
C LEU A 201 9.22 -5.32 7.53
N THR A 202 10.14 -4.99 8.43
CA THR A 202 9.88 -4.06 9.54
C THR A 202 9.58 -2.64 9.03
N VAL A 203 10.19 -2.19 7.92
CA VAL A 203 9.91 -0.87 7.29
C VAL A 203 8.45 -0.75 6.84
N VAL A 204 7.72 -1.87 6.68
CA VAL A 204 6.30 -1.82 6.33
C VAL A 204 5.48 -1.20 7.44
N GLN A 205 5.86 -1.34 8.73
CA GLN A 205 5.23 -0.78 9.95
C GLN A 205 3.77 -1.18 10.21
N PHE A 206 2.95 -1.25 9.15
CA PHE A 206 1.51 -1.34 9.13
C PHE A 206 1.10 -2.43 8.13
N PRO A 207 0.93 -3.69 8.57
CA PRO A 207 0.65 -4.82 7.68
C PRO A 207 -0.59 -4.63 6.80
N TRP A 208 -1.61 -3.92 7.30
CA TRP A 208 -2.82 -3.58 6.53
C TRP A 208 -2.54 -2.73 5.26
N ARG A 209 -1.32 -2.21 5.04
CA ARG A 209 -0.89 -1.66 3.73
C ARG A 209 -1.02 -2.68 2.58
N LEU A 210 -1.03 -3.98 2.89
CA LEU A 210 -1.35 -5.04 1.93
C LEU A 210 -2.76 -4.91 1.33
N LEU A 211 -3.68 -4.19 1.97
CA LEU A 211 -4.98 -3.84 1.39
C LEU A 211 -4.83 -3.10 0.06
N SER A 212 -3.76 -2.33 -0.15
CA SER A 212 -3.48 -1.68 -1.44
C SER A 212 -3.34 -2.70 -2.57
N VAL A 213 -2.59 -3.78 -2.32
CA VAL A 213 -2.39 -4.88 -3.27
C VAL A 213 -3.63 -5.78 -3.36
N ALA A 214 -4.22 -6.16 -2.21
CA ALA A 214 -5.42 -6.99 -2.15
C ALA A 214 -6.61 -6.33 -2.87
N SER A 215 -6.76 -5.01 -2.77
CA SER A 215 -7.86 -4.28 -3.41
C SER A 215 -7.90 -4.46 -4.92
N LEU A 216 -6.74 -4.64 -5.57
CA LEU A 216 -6.65 -4.89 -7.00
C LEU A 216 -7.26 -6.25 -7.35
N SER A 217 -6.90 -7.29 -6.60
CA SER A 217 -7.48 -8.63 -6.77
C SER A 217 -8.98 -8.64 -6.46
N LEU A 218 -9.41 -8.00 -5.37
CA LEU A 218 -10.83 -7.91 -5.01
C LEU A 218 -11.65 -7.19 -6.09
N ALA A 219 -11.11 -6.15 -6.70
CA ALA A 219 -11.75 -5.45 -7.81
C ALA A 219 -11.88 -6.35 -9.06
N MET A 220 -10.83 -7.11 -9.41
CA MET A 220 -10.88 -8.07 -10.51
C MET A 220 -11.91 -9.18 -10.27
N LEU A 221 -11.97 -9.71 -9.04
CA LEU A 221 -12.95 -10.73 -8.66
C LEU A 221 -14.38 -10.18 -8.71
N THR A 222 -14.60 -8.96 -8.22
CA THR A 222 -15.91 -8.28 -8.27
C THR A 222 -16.43 -8.14 -9.70
N ALA A 223 -15.54 -7.88 -10.68
CA ALA A 223 -15.91 -7.83 -12.10
C ALA A 223 -16.47 -9.17 -12.62
N GLY A 224 -16.22 -10.27 -11.91
CA GLY A 224 -16.80 -11.59 -12.18
C GLY A 224 -18.33 -11.62 -12.17
N LEU A 225 -18.98 -10.70 -11.47
CA LEU A 225 -20.44 -10.55 -11.48
C LEU A 225 -21.00 -10.11 -12.85
N ALA A 226 -20.19 -9.41 -13.65
CA ALA A 226 -20.58 -8.96 -14.99
C ALA A 226 -20.18 -9.95 -16.10
N LEU A 227 -19.21 -10.85 -15.85
CA LEU A 227 -18.64 -11.74 -16.89
C LEU A 227 -19.66 -12.67 -17.59
N PRO A 228 -20.64 -13.28 -16.90
CA PRO A 228 -21.61 -14.17 -17.56
C PRO A 228 -22.58 -13.43 -18.51
N VAL A 229 -22.65 -12.10 -18.42
CA VAL A 229 -23.64 -11.28 -19.12
C VAL A 229 -23.14 -10.96 -20.52
N LYS A 230 -23.67 -11.71 -21.50
CA LYS A 230 -23.26 -11.61 -22.92
C LYS A 230 -23.78 -10.35 -23.62
N ARG A 231 -24.90 -9.78 -23.16
CA ARG A 231 -25.50 -8.57 -23.77
C ARG A 231 -24.72 -7.34 -23.31
N GLN A 232 -24.02 -6.69 -24.23
CA GLN A 232 -23.16 -5.54 -23.96
C GLN A 232 -23.85 -4.45 -23.11
N PRO A 233 -25.07 -3.95 -23.46
CA PRO A 233 -25.72 -2.91 -22.65
C PRO A 233 -26.00 -3.35 -21.21
N ALA A 234 -26.41 -4.61 -21.01
CA ALA A 234 -26.67 -5.16 -19.68
C ALA A 234 -25.37 -5.33 -18.87
N ASN A 235 -24.27 -5.71 -19.54
CA ASN A 235 -22.96 -5.80 -18.91
C ASN A 235 -22.48 -4.41 -18.40
N TRP A 236 -22.57 -3.38 -19.25
CA TRP A 236 -22.25 -2.01 -18.87
C TRP A 236 -23.11 -1.49 -17.73
N LEU A 237 -24.41 -1.79 -17.74
CA LEU A 237 -25.33 -1.43 -16.65
C LEU A 237 -24.93 -2.08 -15.33
N ILE A 238 -24.56 -3.37 -15.33
CA ILE A 238 -24.10 -4.07 -14.13
C ILE A 238 -22.78 -3.49 -13.63
N ALA A 239 -21.82 -3.23 -14.53
CA ALA A 239 -20.56 -2.59 -14.15
C ALA A 239 -20.80 -1.20 -13.53
N ALA A 240 -21.66 -0.38 -14.13
CA ALA A 240 -22.03 0.93 -13.60
C ALA A 240 -22.72 0.81 -12.23
N ALA A 241 -23.66 -0.13 -12.08
CA ALA A 241 -24.35 -0.38 -10.82
C ALA A 241 -23.38 -0.82 -9.70
N LEU A 242 -22.42 -1.69 -10.00
CA LEU A 242 -21.38 -2.11 -9.05
C LEU A 242 -20.49 -0.93 -8.63
N ILE A 243 -20.07 -0.09 -9.59
CA ILE A 243 -19.27 1.11 -9.28
C ILE A 243 -20.07 2.06 -8.39
N VAL A 244 -21.32 2.36 -8.74
CA VAL A 244 -22.20 3.23 -7.96
C VAL A 244 -22.42 2.67 -6.55
N LEU A 245 -22.68 1.37 -6.43
CA LEU A 245 -22.84 0.69 -5.16
C LEU A 245 -21.58 0.82 -4.28
N ILE A 246 -20.39 0.57 -4.85
CA ILE A 246 -19.12 0.72 -4.14
C ILE A 246 -18.91 2.18 -3.72
N VAL A 247 -19.17 3.16 -4.60
CA VAL A 247 -19.03 4.58 -4.28
C VAL A 247 -19.96 4.99 -3.15
N ILE A 248 -21.23 4.55 -3.17
CA ILE A 248 -22.21 4.86 -2.12
C ILE A 248 -21.81 4.24 -0.78
N ALA A 249 -21.39 2.98 -0.80
CA ALA A 249 -21.00 2.23 0.39
C ALA A 249 -19.68 2.73 1.00
N GLN A 250 -18.77 3.22 0.16
CA GLN A 250 -17.45 3.68 0.56
C GLN A 250 -17.37 5.19 0.73
N ARG A 251 -18.47 5.94 0.58
CA ARG A 251 -18.44 7.40 0.74
C ARG A 251 -17.94 7.75 2.15
N PRO A 252 -16.88 8.57 2.28
CA PRO A 252 -16.39 8.98 3.58
C PRO A 252 -17.46 9.85 4.26
N ARG A 253 -17.81 9.49 5.49
CA ARG A 253 -18.70 10.25 6.35
C ARG A 253 -17.93 10.54 7.61
N LEU A 254 -17.14 11.58 7.56
CA LEU A 254 -16.54 12.11 8.76
C LEU A 254 -17.68 12.78 9.55
N ALA A 255 -17.75 12.48 10.84
CA ALA A 255 -18.51 13.36 11.74
C ALA A 255 -17.96 14.78 11.58
N GLU A 256 -18.78 15.81 11.84
CA GLU A 256 -18.26 17.17 11.94
C GLU A 256 -17.06 17.15 12.89
N ILE A 257 -15.89 17.49 12.35
CA ILE A 257 -14.69 17.64 13.16
C ILE A 257 -14.92 18.93 13.93
N GLU A 258 -14.76 18.90 15.25
CA GLU A 258 -14.72 20.13 16.05
C GLU A 258 -13.64 21.03 15.46
N THR A 259 -14.06 22.07 14.76
CA THR A 259 -13.13 23.07 14.24
C THR A 259 -12.73 23.94 15.42
N PHE A 260 -11.44 23.91 15.77
CA PHE A 260 -10.91 24.88 16.71
C PHE A 260 -11.16 26.29 16.16
N SER A 261 -11.59 27.20 17.03
CA SER A 261 -11.75 28.60 16.63
C SER A 261 -10.38 29.20 16.35
N ASP A 262 -10.13 29.54 15.07
CA ASP A 262 -8.91 30.23 14.62
C ASP A 262 -8.66 31.54 15.39
N ALA A 263 -9.70 32.14 15.99
CA ALA A 263 -9.60 33.36 16.79
C ALA A 263 -8.83 33.17 18.11
N THR A 264 -8.62 31.92 18.56
CA THR A 264 -7.94 31.60 19.83
C THR A 264 -6.64 30.82 19.66
N VAL A 265 -6.36 30.30 18.46
CA VAL A 265 -5.15 29.53 18.19
C VAL A 265 -4.04 30.49 17.77
N ARG A 266 -3.12 30.77 18.70
CA ARG A 266 -1.86 31.45 18.37
C ARG A 266 -0.95 30.47 17.63
N VAL A 267 -0.72 30.69 16.35
CA VAL A 267 0.32 29.98 15.59
C VAL A 267 1.57 30.85 15.55
N ASP A 268 2.26 30.93 16.69
CA ASP A 268 3.53 31.65 16.83
C ASP A 268 4.63 30.73 17.38
N ALA A 269 5.86 31.23 17.39
CA ALA A 269 7.02 30.44 17.80
C ALA A 269 6.89 29.83 19.21
N PRO A 270 6.40 30.54 20.24
CA PRO A 270 6.18 29.96 21.57
C PRO A 270 5.18 28.79 21.57
N MET A 271 4.05 28.92 20.87
CA MET A 271 3.06 27.85 20.80
C MET A 271 3.62 26.62 20.07
N LEU A 272 4.32 26.82 18.95
CA LEU A 272 4.98 25.74 18.21
C LEU A 272 6.02 25.02 19.09
N ALA A 273 6.89 25.76 19.78
CA ALA A 273 7.87 25.17 20.69
C ALA A 273 7.20 24.37 21.83
N GLN A 274 6.08 24.86 22.37
CA GLN A 274 5.33 24.13 23.39
C GLN A 274 4.69 22.84 22.83
N ALA A 275 4.18 22.87 21.59
CA ALA A 275 3.67 21.68 20.93
C ALA A 275 4.78 20.66 20.63
N GLU A 276 5.95 21.11 20.17
CA GLU A 276 7.12 20.25 19.94
C GLU A 276 7.56 19.54 21.22
N VAL A 277 7.63 20.26 22.34
CA VAL A 277 7.94 19.68 23.66
C VAL A 277 6.84 18.70 24.10
N ALA A 278 5.57 19.10 24.03
CA ALA A 278 4.44 18.27 24.47
C ALA A 278 4.27 16.99 23.63
N LYS A 279 4.66 17.04 22.35
CA LYS A 279 4.64 15.88 21.44
C LYS A 279 5.94 15.08 21.44
N GLY A 280 6.89 15.42 22.31
CA GLY A 280 8.15 14.69 22.42
C GLY A 280 9.10 14.90 21.24
N VAL A 281 8.86 15.88 20.36
CA VAL A 281 9.64 16.13 19.13
C VAL A 281 11.11 16.40 19.44
N LEU A 282 11.40 17.04 20.57
CA LEU A 282 12.74 17.39 21.03
C LEU A 282 13.27 16.45 22.13
N THR A 283 12.59 15.34 22.39
CA THR A 283 12.94 14.40 23.46
C THR A 283 13.70 13.19 22.92
N SER A 284 14.12 12.29 23.82
CA SER A 284 14.70 10.99 23.48
C SER A 284 13.66 9.94 23.08
N ASP A 285 12.42 10.32 22.80
CA ASP A 285 11.45 9.43 22.17
C ASP A 285 12.00 8.96 20.82
N ALA A 286 11.95 7.65 20.56
CA ALA A 286 12.49 7.05 19.34
C ALA A 286 11.80 7.53 18.06
N ALA A 287 10.60 8.11 18.16
CA ALA A 287 9.87 8.76 17.07
C ALA A 287 10.08 10.28 17.01
N SER A 288 10.95 10.85 17.84
CA SER A 288 11.27 12.28 17.82
C SER A 288 12.10 12.63 16.59
N SER A 289 12.02 13.88 16.12
CA SER A 289 12.86 14.33 15.00
C SER A 289 14.35 14.30 15.36
N VAL A 290 14.66 14.37 16.66
CA VAL A 290 16.01 14.31 17.21
C VAL A 290 16.57 12.89 17.15
N GLU A 291 15.77 11.85 17.43
CA GLU A 291 16.23 10.45 17.44
C GLU A 291 16.10 9.76 16.07
N GLU A 292 15.02 10.03 15.33
CA GLU A 292 14.75 9.41 14.02
C GLU A 292 15.81 9.81 12.98
N PHE A 293 16.17 11.10 12.94
CA PHE A 293 17.18 11.64 12.03
C PHE A 293 18.57 11.74 12.65
N ARG A 294 18.78 11.21 13.86
CA ARG A 294 20.11 11.16 14.46
C ARG A 294 21.01 10.29 13.58
N PRO A 295 22.14 10.81 13.07
CA PRO A 295 23.09 9.98 12.39
C PRO A 295 23.64 8.90 13.34
N ARG A 296 23.85 7.68 12.87
CA ARG A 296 24.35 6.58 13.72
C ARG A 296 25.62 6.94 14.51
N TRP A 297 26.51 7.76 13.94
CA TRP A 297 27.76 8.20 14.58
C TRP A 297 27.57 9.27 15.66
N ALA A 298 26.36 9.79 15.86
CA ALA A 298 26.04 10.75 16.90
C ALA A 298 25.35 10.11 18.13
N ALA A 299 25.09 8.80 18.12
CA ALA A 299 24.46 8.09 19.22
C ALA A 299 25.50 7.64 20.27
N GLY A 300 25.45 8.22 21.48
CA GLY A 300 26.07 7.62 22.68
C GLY A 300 26.69 8.58 23.68
N ASP A 301 27.42 9.62 23.24
CA ASP A 301 28.46 10.20 24.11
C ASP A 301 28.43 11.75 24.17
N LEU A 302 27.64 12.39 23.31
CA LEU A 302 27.52 13.85 23.23
C LEU A 302 26.30 14.36 24.02
N ALA A 303 26.05 13.78 25.20
CA ALA A 303 25.35 14.56 26.20
C ALA A 303 26.36 15.64 26.65
N LEU A 304 26.07 16.91 26.39
CA LEU A 304 26.50 17.93 27.35
C LEU A 304 25.91 17.45 28.67
N GLU A 305 26.72 16.82 29.53
CA GLU A 305 26.33 16.55 30.91
C GLU A 305 25.67 17.84 31.38
N GLN A 306 24.39 17.77 31.73
CA GLN A 306 23.76 18.87 32.41
C GLN A 306 24.63 19.08 33.65
N GLN A 307 25.43 20.15 33.65
CA GLN A 307 26.20 20.52 34.82
C GLN A 307 25.21 20.51 35.98
N PRO A 308 25.51 19.79 37.08
CA PRO A 308 24.64 19.81 38.23
C PRO A 308 24.39 21.27 38.58
N GLN A 309 23.12 21.66 38.62
CA GLN A 309 22.71 23.00 39.02
C GLN A 309 23.37 23.28 40.38
N MET A 310 24.35 24.19 40.39
CA MET A 310 24.89 24.78 41.62
C MET A 310 23.90 25.81 42.16
#